data_AF-A0A920JQJ9-F1
#
_entry.id   AF-A0A920JQJ9-F1
#
_cell.length_a   1.000
_cell.length_b   1.000
_cell.length_c   1.000
_cell.angle_alpha   90.00
_cell.angle_beta   90.00
_cell.angle_gamma   90.00
#
_symmetry.space_group_name_H-M   'P 1'
#
loop_
_entity.id
_entity.type
_entity.pdbx_description
1 polymer ?
#
loop_
_entity_poly.entity_id
_entity_poly.type
_entity_poly.pdbx_seq_one_letter_code
_entity_poly.pdbx_strand_id
1 'polypeptide(L)'
;MDLTHRWASRCKEYFNKNKKEHLLFGIVQGGMHLELREESLNFISKQDFDGIALGGLSVGEPKEEKTKILKHLAPLLPEDKPHYVMGVGTPEELVEGVRYGIDMFDCVIPTRNARNGFIYTSTGIVKIRNSEHKKSTKPIDENCDCYTCKNFSRAYLHHLDKANEILASTLMSICSLHTFNKLMQDMRSSLEENKFEEFVDSFYDMRDLKKPKL
;
A
#
# COMPACT_ATOMS: atom_id res chain seq x y z
N MET A 1 11.18 21.41 -8.42
CA MET A 1 9.95 20.94 -9.09
C MET A 1 10.12 21.09 -10.62
N ASP A 2 10.55 22.25 -11.12
CA ASP A 2 10.79 22.53 -12.56
C ASP A 2 11.73 21.54 -13.27
N LEU A 3 12.77 21.06 -12.59
CA LEU A 3 13.68 20.06 -13.17
C LEU A 3 12.93 18.76 -13.50
N THR A 4 12.08 18.30 -12.59
CA THR A 4 11.25 17.10 -12.79
C THR A 4 10.27 17.30 -13.94
N HIS A 5 9.68 18.49 -14.10
CA HIS A 5 8.82 18.82 -15.24
C HIS A 5 9.55 18.77 -16.57
N ARG A 6 10.77 19.34 -16.65
CA ARG A 6 11.62 19.22 -17.84
C ARG A 6 11.96 17.76 -18.15
N TRP A 7 12.20 16.94 -17.14
CA TRP A 7 12.42 15.50 -17.32
C TRP A 7 11.17 14.77 -17.78
N ALA A 8 10.00 15.08 -17.21
CA ALA A 8 8.73 14.50 -17.62
C ALA A 8 8.46 14.75 -19.11
N SER A 9 8.62 15.99 -19.59
CA SER A 9 8.49 16.33 -21.01
C SER A 9 9.46 15.54 -21.90
N ARG A 10 10.73 15.45 -21.50
CA ARG A 10 11.76 14.69 -22.24
C ARG A 10 11.44 13.21 -22.31
N CYS A 11 10.99 12.62 -21.20
CA CYS A 11 10.55 11.23 -21.15
C CYS A 11 9.34 11.00 -22.06
N LYS A 12 8.36 11.90 -22.04
CA LYS A 12 7.15 11.81 -22.88
C LYS A 12 7.48 11.93 -24.36
N GLU A 13 8.34 12.87 -24.75
CA GLU A 13 8.79 13.03 -26.14
C GLU A 13 9.51 11.78 -26.64
N TYR A 14 10.46 11.27 -25.85
CA TYR A 14 11.19 10.05 -26.19
C TYR A 14 10.24 8.86 -26.32
N PHE A 15 9.32 8.71 -25.37
CA PHE A 15 8.37 7.61 -25.34
C PHE A 15 7.43 7.65 -26.55
N ASN A 16 6.91 8.82 -26.93
CA ASN A 16 6.06 8.96 -28.11
C ASN A 16 6.79 8.58 -29.42
N LYS A 17 8.09 8.89 -29.52
CA LYS A 17 8.92 8.50 -30.68
C LYS A 17 9.23 7.00 -30.75
N ASN A 18 9.22 6.32 -29.62
CA ASN A 18 9.64 4.92 -29.49
C ASN A 18 8.52 4.02 -28.97
N LYS A 19 7.25 4.47 -29.07
CA LYS A 19 6.13 3.82 -28.39
C LYS A 19 5.95 2.40 -28.94
N LYS A 20 6.01 1.44 -28.02
CA LYS A 20 5.62 0.04 -28.25
C LYS A 20 4.31 -0.22 -27.51
N GLU A 21 4.23 -1.31 -26.75
CA GLU A 21 3.08 -1.76 -25.96
C GLU A 21 3.18 -1.37 -24.47
N HIS A 22 4.02 -0.40 -24.14
CA HIS A 22 4.17 0.08 -22.76
C HIS A 22 3.23 1.25 -22.46
N LEU A 23 3.00 1.49 -21.17
CA LEU A 23 2.32 2.68 -20.64
C LEU A 23 3.34 3.58 -19.95
N LEU A 24 3.08 4.89 -19.92
CA LEU A 24 3.93 5.88 -19.26
C LEU A 24 3.12 6.71 -18.27
N PHE A 25 3.52 6.68 -17.02
CA PHE A 25 2.92 7.48 -15.95
C PHE A 25 3.69 8.79 -15.74
N GLY A 26 2.96 9.87 -15.48
CA GLY A 26 3.53 11.14 -15.05
C GLY A 26 3.59 11.20 -13.52
N ILE A 27 4.66 11.75 -12.95
CA ILE A 27 4.84 11.78 -11.48
C ILE A 27 4.69 13.21 -10.95
N VAL A 28 3.67 13.42 -10.13
CA VAL A 28 3.43 14.66 -9.38
C VAL A 28 4.41 14.75 -8.22
N GLN A 29 5.09 15.89 -8.12
CA GLN A 29 6.04 16.24 -7.05
C GLN A 29 5.57 17.50 -6.30
N GLY A 30 6.31 17.93 -5.28
CA GLY A 30 5.98 19.15 -4.51
C GLY A 30 6.17 19.04 -3.00
N GLY A 31 6.64 17.89 -2.50
CA GLY A 31 6.82 17.67 -1.05
C GLY A 31 5.49 17.80 -0.31
N MET A 32 5.51 18.48 0.85
CA MET A 32 4.32 18.77 1.65
C MET A 32 3.72 20.17 1.37
N HIS A 33 4.05 20.77 0.22
CA HIS A 33 3.54 22.08 -0.17
C HIS A 33 2.37 21.93 -1.16
N LEU A 34 1.16 22.29 -0.72
CA LEU A 34 -0.07 22.15 -1.51
C LEU A 34 -0.01 22.89 -2.84
N GLU A 35 0.45 24.14 -2.84
CA GLU A 35 0.55 24.97 -4.05
C GLU A 35 1.47 24.34 -5.10
N LEU A 36 2.64 23.83 -4.68
CA LEU A 36 3.58 23.15 -5.57
C LEU A 36 3.03 21.82 -6.10
N ARG A 37 2.23 21.13 -5.28
CA ARG A 37 1.56 19.89 -5.67
C ARG A 37 0.49 20.13 -6.72
N GLU A 38 -0.33 21.16 -6.54
CA GLU A 38 -1.32 21.58 -7.54
C GLU A 38 -0.66 22.04 -8.84
N GLU A 39 0.38 22.87 -8.75
CA GLU A 39 1.15 23.31 -9.93
C GLU A 39 1.70 22.09 -10.67
N SER A 40 2.28 21.13 -9.94
CA SER A 40 2.80 19.92 -10.54
C SER A 40 1.72 19.02 -11.12
N LEU A 41 0.56 18.88 -10.46
CA LEU A 41 -0.57 18.11 -10.99
C LEU A 41 -1.09 18.75 -12.28
N ASN A 42 -1.31 20.07 -12.27
CA ASN A 42 -1.75 20.81 -13.45
C ASN A 42 -0.78 20.67 -14.63
N PHE A 43 0.52 20.72 -14.39
CA PHE A 43 1.51 20.49 -15.44
C PHE A 43 1.46 19.07 -15.98
N ILE A 44 1.47 18.07 -15.09
CA ILE A 44 1.53 16.66 -15.48
C ILE A 44 0.25 16.21 -16.16
N SER A 45 -0.93 16.62 -15.68
CA SER A 45 -2.23 16.27 -16.27
C SER A 45 -2.42 16.84 -17.68
N LYS A 46 -1.78 17.97 -18.01
CA LYS A 46 -1.76 18.53 -19.38
C LYS A 46 -0.88 17.73 -20.34
N GLN A 47 -0.01 16.88 -19.82
CA GLN A 47 0.77 15.96 -20.62
C GLN A 47 0.00 14.64 -20.70
N ASP A 48 -0.15 14.13 -21.92
CA ASP A 48 -0.98 12.96 -22.24
C ASP A 48 -0.38 11.63 -21.71
N PHE A 49 -0.07 11.54 -20.41
CA PHE A 49 0.38 10.33 -19.74
C PHE A 49 -0.78 9.34 -19.58
N ASP A 50 -0.46 8.04 -19.59
CA ASP A 50 -1.45 6.96 -19.47
C ASP A 50 -1.91 6.77 -18.01
N GLY A 51 -1.27 7.44 -17.05
CA GLY A 51 -1.60 7.41 -15.62
C GLY A 51 -0.87 8.49 -14.82
N ILE A 52 -1.33 8.73 -13.59
CA ILE A 52 -0.79 9.76 -12.71
C ILE A 52 -0.27 9.11 -11.43
N ALA A 53 1.00 9.36 -11.11
CA ALA A 53 1.61 8.92 -9.87
C ALA A 53 1.84 10.09 -8.91
N LEU A 54 1.66 9.86 -7.61
CA LEU A 54 1.98 10.78 -6.54
C LEU A 54 3.29 10.34 -5.87
N GLY A 55 4.38 11.03 -6.20
CA GLY A 55 5.71 10.75 -5.66
C GLY A 55 6.03 11.55 -4.40
N GLY A 56 6.99 11.09 -3.60
CA GLY A 56 7.51 11.85 -2.46
C GLY A 56 6.51 12.06 -1.33
N LEU A 57 5.63 11.08 -1.08
CA LEU A 57 4.66 11.06 0.02
C LEU A 57 5.01 10.03 1.11
N SER A 58 6.16 9.36 1.00
CA SER A 58 6.56 8.27 1.91
C SER A 58 8.06 8.34 2.20
N VAL A 59 8.58 9.53 2.55
CA VAL A 59 10.01 9.73 2.85
C VAL A 59 10.28 10.01 4.34
N GLY A 60 9.26 9.84 5.19
CA GLY A 60 9.37 9.91 6.66
C GLY A 60 8.46 10.95 7.31
N GLU A 61 7.56 11.57 6.54
CA GLU A 61 6.62 12.56 7.03
C GLU A 61 5.57 11.97 7.99
N PRO A 62 5.01 12.79 8.89
CA PRO A 62 3.87 12.39 9.70
C PRO A 62 2.69 11.94 8.84
N LYS A 63 1.92 10.97 9.35
CA LYS A 63 0.74 10.42 8.65
C LYS A 63 -0.25 11.53 8.29
N GLU A 64 -0.43 12.51 9.18
CA GLU A 64 -1.37 13.61 9.04
C GLU A 64 -1.02 14.52 7.85
N GLU A 65 0.26 14.85 7.67
CA GLU A 65 0.73 15.67 6.54
C GLU A 65 0.50 14.95 5.22
N LYS A 66 0.82 13.65 5.16
CA LYS A 66 0.56 12.84 3.97
C LYS A 66 -0.94 12.79 3.63
N THR A 67 -1.78 12.53 4.63
CA THR A 67 -3.24 12.49 4.45
C THR A 67 -3.77 13.85 3.99
N LYS A 68 -3.24 14.96 4.51
CA LYS A 68 -3.60 16.31 4.08
C LYS A 68 -3.31 16.54 2.59
N ILE A 69 -2.12 16.16 2.11
CA ILE A 69 -1.80 16.27 0.67
C ILE A 69 -2.75 15.39 -0.15
N LEU A 70 -2.95 14.15 0.25
CA LEU A 70 -3.77 13.21 -0.52
C LEU A 70 -5.23 13.66 -0.60
N LYS A 71 -5.82 14.05 0.52
CA LYS A 71 -7.20 14.56 0.59
C LYS A 71 -7.40 15.81 -0.25
N HIS A 72 -6.38 16.68 -0.31
CA HIS A 72 -6.42 17.90 -1.11
C HIS A 72 -6.31 17.62 -2.61
N LEU A 73 -5.43 16.69 -3.02
CA LEU A 73 -5.24 16.38 -4.43
C LEU A 73 -6.32 15.48 -5.01
N ALA A 74 -6.90 14.58 -4.21
CA ALA A 74 -7.91 13.61 -4.64
C ALA A 74 -8.98 14.18 -5.59
N PRO A 75 -9.71 15.28 -5.25
CA PRO A 75 -10.74 15.83 -6.13
C PRO A 75 -10.20 16.52 -7.40
N LEU A 76 -8.89 16.74 -7.50
CA LEU A 76 -8.22 17.40 -8.63
C LEU A 76 -7.61 16.37 -9.60
N LEU A 77 -7.59 15.09 -9.24
CA LEU A 77 -7.02 14.04 -10.06
C LEU A 77 -7.93 13.74 -11.27
N PRO A 78 -7.36 13.46 -12.47
CA PRO A 78 -8.16 13.14 -13.66
C PRO A 78 -8.91 11.81 -13.53
N GLU A 79 -10.24 11.84 -13.55
CA GLU A 79 -11.09 10.65 -13.37
C GLU A 79 -10.89 9.54 -14.42
N ASP A 80 -10.37 9.88 -15.61
CA ASP A 80 -10.16 8.97 -16.72
C ASP A 80 -8.80 8.23 -16.68
N LYS A 81 -8.01 8.42 -15.60
CA LYS A 81 -6.65 7.88 -15.48
C LYS A 81 -6.45 7.14 -14.17
N PRO A 82 -5.63 6.07 -14.16
CA PRO A 82 -5.25 5.40 -12.91
C PRO A 82 -4.35 6.30 -12.04
N HIS A 83 -4.63 6.28 -10.74
CA HIS A 83 -3.90 7.02 -9.72
C HIS A 83 -3.01 6.10 -8.89
N TYR A 84 -1.72 6.39 -8.87
CA TYR A 84 -0.71 5.57 -8.20
C TYR A 84 -0.03 6.34 -7.07
N VAL A 85 -0.12 5.88 -5.83
CA VAL A 85 0.69 6.43 -4.73
C VAL A 85 1.92 5.56 -4.48
N MET A 86 3.09 6.18 -4.61
CA MET A 86 4.37 5.47 -4.53
C MET A 86 4.84 5.30 -3.07
N GLY A 87 5.23 4.08 -2.70
CA GLY A 87 5.91 3.78 -1.43
C GLY A 87 5.02 3.77 -0.18
N VAL A 88 3.70 3.83 -0.33
CA VAL A 88 2.73 3.76 0.77
C VAL A 88 2.24 2.32 0.94
N GLY A 89 2.09 1.84 2.19
CA GLY A 89 1.74 0.43 2.33
C GLY A 89 1.41 -0.14 3.71
N THR A 90 1.07 0.63 4.74
CA THR A 90 0.35 0.00 5.86
C THR A 90 -1.08 -0.34 5.41
N PRO A 91 -1.72 -1.41 5.93
CA PRO A 91 -3.10 -1.75 5.59
C PRO A 91 -4.07 -0.57 5.70
N GLU A 92 -3.93 0.24 6.75
CA GLU A 92 -4.76 1.42 6.99
C GLU A 92 -4.53 2.48 5.90
N GLU A 93 -3.28 2.70 5.47
CA GLU A 93 -3.00 3.65 4.40
C GLU A 93 -3.50 3.19 3.02
N LEU A 94 -3.57 1.87 2.79
CA LEU A 94 -4.17 1.33 1.57
C LEU A 94 -5.68 1.60 1.55
N VAL A 95 -6.37 1.28 2.65
CA VAL A 95 -7.81 1.53 2.81
C VAL A 95 -8.12 3.01 2.64
N GLU A 96 -7.41 3.88 3.37
CA GLU A 96 -7.63 5.33 3.23
C GLU A 96 -7.26 5.83 1.84
N GLY A 97 -6.19 5.30 1.22
CA GLY A 97 -5.83 5.66 -0.15
C GLY A 97 -6.95 5.39 -1.15
N VAL A 98 -7.57 4.20 -1.08
CA VAL A 98 -8.71 3.85 -1.93
C VAL A 98 -9.91 4.75 -1.65
N ARG A 99 -10.17 5.10 -0.37
CA ARG A 99 -11.21 6.08 0.00
C ARG A 99 -10.98 7.47 -0.61
N TYR A 100 -9.73 7.84 -0.88
CA TYR A 100 -9.35 9.08 -1.57
C TYR A 100 -9.19 8.92 -3.10
N GLY A 101 -9.59 7.79 -3.68
CA GLY A 101 -9.56 7.58 -5.13
C GLY A 101 -8.20 7.14 -5.69
N ILE A 102 -7.37 6.48 -4.89
CA ILE A 102 -6.11 5.88 -5.35
C ILE A 102 -6.31 4.42 -5.76
N ASP A 103 -5.77 4.06 -6.93
CA ASP A 103 -5.97 2.76 -7.57
C ASP A 103 -4.78 1.81 -7.42
N MET A 104 -3.56 2.37 -7.30
CA MET A 104 -2.32 1.61 -7.30
C MET A 104 -1.42 1.99 -6.12
N PHE A 105 -0.71 0.99 -5.60
CA PHE A 105 0.20 1.11 -4.46
C PHE A 105 1.40 0.19 -4.63
N ASP A 106 2.53 0.58 -4.04
CA ASP A 106 3.68 -0.30 -3.86
C ASP A 106 4.33 -0.03 -2.50
N CYS A 107 4.81 -1.08 -1.85
CA CYS A 107 5.62 -0.93 -0.64
C CYS A 107 6.42 -2.18 -0.33
N VAL A 108 7.61 -2.00 0.23
CA VAL A 108 8.44 -3.09 0.72
C VAL A 108 7.99 -3.62 2.09
N ILE A 109 7.12 -2.89 2.79
CA ILE A 109 6.78 -3.15 4.19
C ILE A 109 6.27 -4.58 4.47
N PRO A 110 5.39 -5.23 3.68
CA PRO A 110 4.93 -6.58 4.00
C PRO A 110 6.08 -7.59 4.03
N THR A 111 7.06 -7.47 3.13
CA THR A 111 8.19 -8.42 3.08
C THR A 111 9.31 -8.03 4.03
N ARG A 112 9.64 -6.74 4.14
CA ARG A 112 10.69 -6.23 5.03
C ARG A 112 10.35 -6.51 6.50
N ASN A 113 9.11 -6.29 6.90
CA ASN A 113 8.68 -6.50 8.28
C ASN A 113 8.58 -7.99 8.61
N ALA A 114 8.07 -8.80 7.67
CA ALA A 114 8.00 -10.25 7.85
C ALA A 114 9.38 -10.86 8.14
N ARG A 115 10.41 -10.49 7.39
CA ARG A 115 11.80 -10.95 7.63
C ARG A 115 12.38 -10.49 8.98
N ASN A 116 11.81 -9.44 9.57
CA ASN A 116 12.17 -8.94 10.89
C ASN A 116 11.25 -9.48 12.01
N GLY A 117 10.38 -10.44 11.71
CA GLY A 117 9.50 -11.09 12.69
C GLY A 117 8.18 -10.35 12.97
N PHE A 118 7.80 -9.39 12.13
CA PHE A 118 6.54 -8.65 12.20
C PHE A 118 5.65 -9.05 11.02
N ILE A 119 4.63 -9.86 11.28
CA ILE A 119 3.75 -10.43 10.25
C ILE A 119 2.42 -9.70 10.26
N TYR A 120 2.00 -9.20 9.11
CA TYR A 120 0.67 -8.62 8.95
C TYR A 120 -0.40 -9.73 8.87
N THR A 121 -1.49 -9.55 9.61
CA THR A 121 -2.64 -10.45 9.68
C THR A 121 -3.93 -9.65 9.48
N SER A 122 -5.08 -10.33 9.38
CA SER A 122 -6.42 -9.74 9.33
C SER A 122 -6.70 -8.79 10.50
N THR A 123 -6.25 -9.15 11.70
CA THR A 123 -6.52 -8.43 12.95
C THR A 123 -5.41 -7.50 13.43
N GLY A 124 -4.22 -7.50 12.81
CA GLY A 124 -3.13 -6.65 13.28
C GLY A 124 -1.76 -7.05 12.78
N ILE A 125 -0.75 -6.83 13.63
CA ILE A 125 0.61 -7.29 13.41
C ILE A 125 0.96 -8.30 14.50
N VAL A 126 1.31 -9.52 14.10
CA VAL A 126 1.86 -10.54 14.99
C VAL A 126 3.38 -10.36 15.08
N LYS A 127 3.90 -10.24 16.31
CA LYS A 127 5.34 -10.18 16.58
C LYS A 127 5.84 -11.56 16.99
N ILE A 128 6.32 -12.35 16.02
CA ILE A 128 6.53 -13.80 16.23
C ILE A 128 7.53 -14.12 17.36
N ARG A 129 8.45 -13.19 17.65
CA ARG A 129 9.45 -13.30 18.73
C ARG A 129 8.88 -13.23 20.14
N ASN A 130 7.63 -12.79 20.30
CA ASN A 130 6.98 -12.75 21.62
C ASN A 130 6.90 -14.14 22.25
N SER A 131 7.08 -14.21 23.58
CA SER A 131 7.11 -15.48 24.32
C SER A 131 5.80 -16.26 24.29
N GLU A 132 4.67 -15.57 24.13
CA GLU A 132 3.34 -16.17 23.99
C GLU A 132 3.25 -17.16 22.82
N HIS A 133 4.07 -16.98 21.77
CA HIS A 133 4.03 -17.81 20.57
C HIS A 133 4.84 -19.11 20.70
N LYS A 134 5.74 -19.22 21.69
CA LYS A 134 6.68 -20.34 21.85
C LYS A 134 6.03 -21.74 21.84
N LYS A 135 4.81 -21.84 22.38
CA LYS A 135 4.05 -23.10 22.49
C LYS A 135 2.70 -23.04 21.78
N SER A 136 2.45 -21.99 21.00
CA SER A 136 1.18 -21.80 20.33
C SER A 136 1.07 -22.72 19.11
N THR A 137 0.10 -23.64 19.15
CA THR A 137 -0.23 -24.55 18.03
C THR A 137 -1.13 -23.90 16.99
N LYS A 138 -1.61 -22.68 17.24
CA LYS A 138 -2.47 -21.90 16.33
C LYS A 138 -1.67 -21.42 15.11
N PRO A 139 -2.34 -21.15 13.97
CA PRO A 139 -1.72 -20.47 12.84
C PRO A 139 -1.37 -19.01 13.18
N ILE A 140 -0.62 -18.32 12.31
CA ILE A 140 -0.34 -16.89 12.49
C ILE A 140 -1.66 -16.10 12.53
N ASP A 141 -2.58 -16.42 11.63
CA ASP A 141 -3.88 -15.77 11.50
C ASP A 141 -4.94 -16.85 11.25
N GLU A 142 -5.99 -16.87 12.07
CA GLU A 142 -7.07 -17.86 12.00
C GLU A 142 -8.01 -17.61 10.81
N ASN A 143 -8.04 -16.38 10.27
CA ASN A 143 -8.86 -16.00 9.12
C ASN A 143 -8.10 -16.09 7.79
N CYS A 144 -6.86 -16.56 7.80
CA CYS A 144 -5.99 -16.57 6.62
C CYS A 144 -5.83 -17.99 6.07
N ASP A 145 -5.98 -18.11 4.74
CA ASP A 145 -5.97 -19.38 4.05
C ASP A 145 -4.68 -19.60 3.23
N CYS A 146 -3.65 -18.78 3.45
CA CYS A 146 -2.36 -18.93 2.79
C CYS A 146 -1.64 -20.23 3.17
N TYR A 147 -0.65 -20.61 2.35
CA TYR A 147 0.17 -21.80 2.60
C TYR A 147 0.76 -21.84 4.01
N THR A 148 1.25 -20.71 4.53
CA THR A 148 1.84 -20.66 5.87
C THR A 148 0.80 -20.96 6.96
N CYS A 149 -0.35 -20.30 6.93
CA CYS A 149 -1.39 -20.46 7.96
C CYS A 149 -2.07 -21.83 7.91
N LYS A 150 -2.17 -22.47 6.73
CA LYS A 150 -2.73 -23.82 6.60
C LYS A 150 -1.82 -24.94 7.12
N ASN A 151 -0.50 -24.73 7.15
CA ASN A 151 0.47 -25.82 7.35
C ASN A 151 1.37 -25.65 8.58
N PHE A 152 1.51 -24.45 9.15
CA PHE A 152 2.48 -24.19 10.20
C PHE A 152 1.89 -23.43 11.39
N SER A 153 2.34 -23.79 12.59
CA SER A 153 1.98 -23.12 13.83
C SER A 153 2.88 -21.93 14.13
N ARG A 154 2.39 -21.02 14.98
CA ARG A 154 3.18 -19.92 15.55
C ARG A 154 4.42 -20.43 16.30
N ALA A 155 4.31 -21.55 17.02
CA ALA A 155 5.45 -22.15 17.73
C ALA A 155 6.57 -22.57 16.78
N TYR A 156 6.21 -23.18 15.64
CA TYR A 156 7.19 -23.59 14.64
C TYR A 156 7.89 -22.38 14.01
N LEU A 157 7.13 -21.34 13.64
CA LEU A 157 7.69 -20.12 13.08
C LEU A 157 8.56 -19.34 14.08
N HIS A 158 8.14 -19.27 15.35
CA HIS A 158 8.96 -18.72 16.43
C HIS A 158 10.29 -19.46 16.57
N HIS A 159 10.26 -20.78 16.50
CA HIS A 159 11.47 -21.60 16.53
C HIS A 159 12.39 -21.32 15.34
N LEU A 160 11.86 -21.31 14.10
CA LEU A 160 12.64 -21.04 12.90
C LEU A 160 13.26 -19.64 12.91
N ASP A 161 12.49 -18.61 13.28
CA ASP A 161 13.01 -17.23 13.39
C ASP A 161 14.11 -17.13 14.44
N LYS A 162 13.92 -17.76 15.61
CA LYS A 162 14.94 -17.81 16.67
C LYS A 162 16.20 -18.57 16.23
N ALA A 163 16.05 -19.59 15.39
CA ALA A 163 17.16 -20.35 14.81
C ALA A 163 17.84 -19.62 13.63
N ASN A 164 17.35 -18.45 13.21
CA ASN A 164 17.79 -17.71 12.03
C ASN A 164 17.68 -18.52 10.72
N GLU A 165 16.66 -19.37 10.62
CA GLU A 165 16.40 -20.17 9.41
C GLU A 165 15.72 -19.33 8.33
N ILE A 166 16.23 -19.41 7.09
CA ILE A 166 15.68 -18.67 5.94
C ILE A 166 14.20 -19.01 5.70
N LEU A 167 13.80 -20.24 6.02
CA LEU A 167 12.42 -20.70 5.89
C LEU A 167 11.44 -19.83 6.69
N ALA A 168 11.85 -19.30 7.85
CA ALA A 168 11.03 -18.38 8.63
C ALA A 168 10.68 -17.13 7.79
N SER A 169 11.70 -16.51 7.19
CA SER A 169 11.56 -15.33 6.34
C SER A 169 10.63 -15.59 5.15
N THR A 170 10.77 -16.74 4.50
CA THR A 170 9.91 -17.14 3.37
C THR A 170 8.46 -17.30 3.80
N LEU A 171 8.19 -18.10 4.84
CA LEU A 171 6.83 -18.39 5.30
C LEU A 171 6.12 -17.13 5.85
N MET A 172 6.83 -16.29 6.60
CA MET A 172 6.26 -15.05 7.12
C MET A 172 5.96 -14.04 6.00
N SER A 173 6.80 -13.99 4.96
CA SER A 173 6.58 -13.12 3.80
C SER A 173 5.39 -13.57 2.98
N ILE A 174 5.20 -14.88 2.78
CA ILE A 174 4.01 -15.45 2.13
C ILE A 174 2.74 -15.00 2.87
N CYS A 175 2.72 -15.12 4.19
CA CYS A 175 1.56 -14.72 5.00
C CYS A 175 1.27 -13.21 4.84
N SER A 176 2.28 -12.35 5.03
CA SER A 176 2.06 -10.90 4.96
C SER A 176 1.63 -10.43 3.57
N LEU A 177 2.23 -10.96 2.50
CA LEU A 177 1.84 -10.64 1.13
C LEU A 177 0.43 -11.13 0.82
N HIS A 178 0.07 -12.32 1.28
CA HIS A 178 -1.28 -12.84 1.10
C HIS A 178 -2.32 -11.96 1.80
N THR A 179 -2.06 -11.51 3.03
CA THR A 179 -2.94 -10.55 3.75
C THR A 179 -3.15 -9.26 2.95
N PHE A 180 -2.10 -8.72 2.34
CA PHE A 180 -2.20 -7.51 1.50
C PHE A 180 -3.00 -7.76 0.22
N ASN A 181 -2.72 -8.86 -0.48
CA ASN A 181 -3.45 -9.20 -1.70
C ASN A 181 -4.94 -9.44 -1.41
N LYS A 182 -5.24 -10.12 -0.30
CA LYS A 182 -6.61 -10.36 0.16
C LYS A 182 -7.31 -9.05 0.52
N LEU A 183 -6.65 -8.16 1.25
CA LEU A 183 -7.17 -6.82 1.54
C LEU A 183 -7.55 -6.06 0.25
N MET A 184 -6.65 -6.02 -0.74
CA MET A 184 -6.94 -5.36 -2.02
C MET A 184 -8.07 -6.06 -2.80
N GLN A 185 -8.19 -7.39 -2.70
CA GLN A 185 -9.30 -8.13 -3.31
C GLN A 185 -10.63 -7.79 -2.66
N ASP A 186 -10.70 -7.78 -1.33
CA ASP A 186 -11.92 -7.51 -0.59
C ASP A 186 -12.39 -6.07 -0.79
N MET A 187 -11.46 -5.10 -0.87
CA MET A 187 -11.78 -3.73 -1.26
C MET A 187 -12.40 -3.66 -2.66
N ARG A 188 -11.82 -4.32 -3.66
CA ARG A 188 -12.39 -4.34 -5.03
C ARG A 188 -13.79 -4.95 -5.06
N SER A 189 -13.98 -6.11 -4.43
CA SER A 189 -15.30 -6.76 -4.37
C SER A 189 -16.34 -5.88 -3.66
N SER A 190 -15.97 -5.21 -2.57
CA SER A 190 -16.90 -4.32 -1.86
C SER A 190 -17.24 -3.05 -2.67
N LEU A 191 -16.34 -2.54 -3.51
CA LEU A 191 -16.63 -1.45 -4.44
C LEU A 191 -17.62 -1.90 -5.52
N GLU A 192 -17.40 -3.08 -6.12
CA GLU A 192 -18.32 -3.68 -7.12
C GLU A 192 -19.73 -3.91 -6.54
N GLU A 193 -19.82 -4.26 -5.26
CA GLU A 193 -21.08 -4.47 -4.54
C GLU A 193 -21.73 -3.19 -3.98
N ASN A 194 -21.09 -2.01 -4.13
CA ASN A 194 -21.50 -0.75 -3.49
C ASN A 194 -21.57 -0.81 -1.94
N LYS A 195 -20.69 -1.61 -1.31
CA LYS A 195 -20.60 -1.81 0.15
C LYS A 195 -19.25 -1.40 0.74
N PHE A 196 -18.50 -0.55 0.03
CA PHE A 196 -17.13 -0.20 0.44
C PHE A 196 -17.07 0.45 1.83
N GLU A 197 -18.01 1.33 2.20
CA GLU A 197 -18.01 1.94 3.53
C GLU A 197 -18.29 0.93 4.67
N GLU A 198 -19.17 -0.06 4.44
CA GLU A 198 -19.40 -1.17 5.38
C GLU A 198 -18.14 -2.04 5.55
N PHE A 199 -17.42 -2.26 4.44
CA PHE A 199 -16.13 -2.93 4.46
C PHE A 199 -15.11 -2.14 5.28
N VAL A 200 -15.03 -0.80 5.11
CA VAL A 200 -14.13 0.06 5.88
C VAL A 200 -14.45 -0.01 7.37
N ASP A 201 -15.72 0.05 7.76
CA ASP A 201 -16.14 -0.10 9.16
C ASP A 201 -15.67 -1.45 9.73
N SER A 202 -15.98 -2.53 9.02
CA SER A 202 -15.57 -3.89 9.42
C SER A 202 -14.05 -4.05 9.52
N PHE A 203 -13.28 -3.42 8.63
CA PHE A 203 -11.82 -3.46 8.64
C PHE A 203 -11.24 -2.81 9.90
N TYR A 204 -11.76 -1.64 10.29
CA TYR A 204 -11.30 -0.92 11.48
C TYR A 204 -11.75 -1.62 12.77
N ASP A 205 -12.98 -2.12 12.82
CA ASP A 205 -13.51 -2.89 13.95
C ASP A 205 -12.72 -4.17 14.21
N MET A 206 -12.38 -4.93 13.15
CA MET A 206 -11.60 -6.16 13.26
C MET A 206 -10.19 -5.94 13.84
N ARG A 207 -9.66 -4.72 13.70
CA ARG A 207 -8.33 -4.33 14.17
C ARG A 207 -8.34 -3.56 15.50
N ASP A 208 -9.51 -3.34 16.08
CA ASP A 208 -9.70 -2.49 17.26
C ASP A 208 -9.10 -1.09 17.07
N LEU A 209 -9.31 -0.51 15.88
CA LEU A 209 -8.80 0.81 15.50
C LEU A 209 -9.95 1.78 15.25
N LYS A 210 -9.71 3.06 15.56
CA LYS A 210 -10.68 4.11 15.27
C LYS A 210 -10.67 4.47 13.78
N LYS A 211 -11.80 4.28 13.09
CA LYS A 211 -12.00 4.76 11.72
C LYS A 211 -11.76 6.28 11.61
N PRO A 212 -10.85 6.73 10.73
CA PRO A 212 -10.66 8.15 10.44
C PRO A 212 -11.87 8.76 9.75
N LYS A 213 -12.14 10.03 10.06
CA LYS A 213 -13.14 10.83 9.32
C LYS A 213 -12.61 11.15 7.93
N LEU A 214 -13.49 11.03 6.94
CA LEU A 214 -13.19 11.40 5.55
C LEU A 214 -13.01 12.91 5.40
#